data_AF-A0A6B3C5X0-F1
#
_entry.id   AF-A0A6B3C5X0-F1
#
_cell.length_a   1.000
_cell.length_b   1.000
_cell.length_c   1.000
_cell.angle_alpha   90.00
_cell.angle_beta   90.00
_cell.angle_gamma   90.00
#
_symmetry.space_group_name_H-M   'P 1'
#
loop_
_entity.id
_entity.type
_entity.pdbx_description
1 polymer ?
#
loop_
_entity_poly.entity_id
_entity_poly.type
_entity_poly.pdbx_seq_one_letter_code
_entity_poly.pdbx_strand_id
1 'polypeptide(L)' 'MGLEPGFVEDSGQGSRGFARWIAGPLQRGPLGGAKRMGRPHWQIDAYRCPTCAHLELFAAQRD' A
#
# COMPACT_ATOMS: atom_id res chain seq x y z
N MET A 1 -19.65 -5.23 3.59
CA MET A 1 -19.29 -4.20 2.58
C MET A 1 -18.81 -2.98 3.34
N GLY A 2 -17.62 -2.48 3.03
CA GLY A 2 -16.96 -1.39 3.77
C GLY A 2 -15.47 -1.36 3.44
N LEU A 3 -14.74 -0.41 4.03
CA LEU A 3 -13.28 -0.36 3.90
C LEU A 3 -12.67 -1.61 4.54
N GLU A 4 -11.78 -2.27 3.80
CA GLU A 4 -11.00 -3.38 4.33
C GLU A 4 -9.76 -2.83 5.05
N PRO A 5 -9.39 -3.39 6.21
CA PRO A 5 -8.18 -2.98 6.91
C PRO A 5 -6.94 -3.42 6.12
N GLY A 6 -5.93 -2.56 6.09
CA GLY A 6 -4.66 -2.83 5.44
C GLY A 6 -3.62 -1.77 5.77
N PHE A 7 -2.45 -1.88 5.16
CA PHE A 7 -1.39 -0.89 5.30
C PHE A 7 -0.68 -0.66 3.97
N VAL A 8 -0.11 0.54 3.81
CA VAL A 8 0.73 0.89 2.67
C VAL A 8 2.14 0.37 2.92
N GLU A 9 2.65 -0.41 1.97
CA GLU A 9 4.04 -0.81 1.93
C GLU A 9 4.89 0.36 1.41
N ASP A 10 5.84 0.80 2.24
CA ASP A 10 6.97 1.62 1.81
C ASP A 10 8.19 0.71 1.69
N SER A 11 8.51 0.32 0.46
CA SER A 11 9.65 -0.56 0.15
C SER A 11 11.00 0.16 0.24
N GLY A 12 11.02 1.46 0.57
CA GLY A 12 12.22 2.24 0.78
C GLY A 12 12.90 2.71 -0.51
N GLN A 13 13.87 3.60 -0.33
CA GLN A 13 14.65 4.23 -1.40
C GLN A 13 15.48 3.19 -2.16
N GLY A 14 15.36 3.18 -3.49
CA GLY A 14 16.07 2.24 -4.38
C GLY A 14 15.32 0.94 -4.68
N SER A 15 14.13 0.73 -4.11
CA SER A 15 13.24 -0.35 -4.53
C SER A 15 12.67 -0.06 -5.93
N ARG A 16 12.62 -1.09 -6.78
CA ARG A 16 12.12 -0.99 -8.17
C ARG A 16 10.58 -1.10 -8.27
N GLY A 17 9.88 -1.17 -7.14
CA GLY A 17 8.43 -1.43 -7.08
C GLY A 17 7.60 -0.18 -6.84
N PHE A 18 6.32 -0.24 -7.19
CA PHE A 18 5.32 0.77 -6.83
C PHE A 18 4.90 0.63 -5.37
N ALA A 19 4.31 1.68 -4.81
CA ALA A 19 3.65 1.60 -3.51
C ALA A 19 2.45 0.64 -3.60
N ARG A 20 2.29 -0.21 -2.58
CA ARG A 20 1.24 -1.23 -2.54
C ARG A 20 0.42 -1.14 -1.28
N TRP A 21 -0.86 -1.44 -1.39
CA TRP A 21 -1.73 -1.71 -0.27
C TRP A 21 -1.73 -3.23 0.02
N ILE A 22 -1.50 -3.59 1.28
CA ILE A 22 -1.40 -4.97 1.75
C ILE A 22 -2.59 -5.25 2.66
N ALA A 23 -3.36 -6.30 2.37
CA ALA A 23 -4.53 -6.64 3.18
C ALA A 23 -4.19 -7.05 4.62
N GLY A 24 -5.08 -6.68 5.54
CA GLY A 24 -5.02 -7.01 6.96
C GLY A 24 -4.14 -6.05 7.78
N PRO A 25 -4.28 -6.07 9.11
CA PRO A 25 -3.56 -5.14 9.99
C PRO A 25 -2.04 -5.31 9.84
N LEU A 26 -1.32 -4.20 10.01
CA LEU A 26 0.14 -4.18 10.05
C LEU A 26 0.63 -5.09 11.18
N GLN A 27 1.43 -6.10 10.83
CA GLN A 27 2.09 -6.99 11.79
C GLN A 27 3.59 -6.93 11.52
N ARG A 28 4.39 -6.85 12.58
CA ARG A 28 5.85 -6.88 12.47
C ARG A 28 6.36 -8.29 12.76
N GLY A 29 7.26 -8.79 11.94
CA GLY A 29 7.95 -10.05 12.16
C GLY A 29 9.08 -9.94 13.19
N PRO A 30 9.72 -11.05 13.57
CA PRO A 30 10.83 -11.07 14.53
C PRO A 30 12.02 -10.19 14.11
N LEU A 31 12.20 -9.96 12.81
CA LEU A 31 13.24 -9.09 12.23
C LEU A 31 12.76 -7.63 12.03
N GLY A 32 11.63 -7.24 12.63
CA GLY A 32 11.10 -5.87 12.57
C GLY A 32 10.36 -5.49 11.28
N GLY A 33 10.52 -6.24 10.19
CA GLY A 33 9.83 -6.00 8.91
C GLY A 33 8.32 -6.29 8.94
N ALA A 34 7.55 -5.62 8.08
CA ALA A 34 6.13 -5.87 7.94
C ALA A 34 5.83 -7.26 7.35
N LYS A 35 4.91 -8.01 7.95
CA LYS A 35 4.49 -9.33 7.49
C LYS A 35 3.59 -9.16 6.25
N ARG A 36 4.19 -9.35 5.08
CA ARG A 36 3.53 -9.24 3.77
C ARG A 36 3.34 -10.56 3.02
N MET A 37 4.08 -11.60 3.41
CA MET A 37 4.10 -12.88 2.69
C MET A 37 2.74 -13.59 2.82
N GLY A 38 2.20 -14.05 1.68
CA GLY A 38 0.91 -14.75 1.60
C GLY A 38 -0.32 -13.84 1.74
N ARG A 39 -0.14 -12.52 1.85
CA ARG A 39 -1.24 -11.55 1.84
C ARG A 39 -1.44 -11.06 0.40
N PRO A 40 -2.67 -10.80 -0.04
CA PRO A 40 -2.86 -10.16 -1.33
C PRO A 40 -2.37 -8.70 -1.29
N HIS A 41 -1.84 -8.27 -2.43
CA HIS A 41 -1.24 -6.95 -2.63
C HIS A 41 -1.98 -6.25 -3.77
N TRP A 42 -2.17 -4.95 -3.61
CA TRP A 42 -2.78 -4.11 -4.63
C TRP A 42 -1.86 -2.92 -4.91
N GLN A 43 -1.61 -2.62 -6.18
CA GLN A 43 -0.96 -1.38 -6.58
C GLN A 43 -1.81 -0.19 -6.14
N ILE A 44 -1.14 0.84 -5.60
CA ILE A 44 -1.77 2.11 -5.27
C ILE A 44 -1.58 3.07 -6.43
N ASP A 45 -2.71 3.54 -6.97
CA ASP A 45 -2.75 4.63 -7.94
C ASP A 45 -3.02 5.96 -7.21
N ALA A 46 -2.36 7.02 -7.66
CA ALA A 46 -2.42 8.34 -7.03
C ALA A 46 -2.95 9.38 -8.00
N TYR A 47 -4.00 10.09 -7.58
CA TYR A 47 -4.60 11.19 -8.34
C TYR A 47 -4.43 12.49 -7.57
N ARG A 48 -3.66 13.41 -8.16
CA ARG A 48 -3.42 14.75 -7.58
C ARG A 48 -4.16 15.81 -8.37
N CYS A 49 -4.95 16.63 -7.68
CA CYS A 49 -5.49 17.86 -8.27
C CYS A 49 -4.37 18.88 -8.50
N PRO A 50 -4.13 19.36 -9.73
CA PRO A 50 -3.06 20.32 -10.01
C PRO A 50 -3.32 21.70 -9.38
N THR A 51 -4.58 22.04 -9.08
CA THR A 51 -4.99 23.36 -8.60
C THR A 51 -4.93 23.51 -7.08
N CYS A 52 -5.48 22.54 -6.33
CA CYS A 52 -5.55 22.62 -4.86
C CYS A 52 -4.62 21.62 -4.14
N ALA A 53 -3.86 20.82 -4.89
CA ALA A 53 -2.97 19.78 -4.37
C ALA A 53 -3.66 18.66 -3.57
N HIS A 54 -4.99 18.55 -3.62
CA HIS A 54 -5.71 17.40 -3.05
C HIS A 54 -5.19 16.10 -3.68
N LEU A 55 -4.99 15.08 -2.84
CA LEU A 55 -4.42 13.80 -3.23
C LEU A 55 -5.35 12.68 -2.77
N GLU A 56 -5.76 11.84 -3.71
CA GLU A 56 -6.49 10.61 -3.46
C GLU A 56 -5.64 9.41 -3.88
N LEU A 57 -5.78 8.32 -3.12
CA LEU A 57 -5.05 7.08 -3.32
C LEU A 57 -6.05 5.92 -3.43
N PHE A 58 -5.86 5.05 -4.43
CA PHE A 58 -6.78 3.94 -4.71
C PHE A 58 -6.01 2.63 -4.85
N ALA A 59 -6.46 1.58 -4.15
CA ALA A 59 -5.95 0.22 -4.31
C ALA A 59 -6.60 -0.45 -5.55
N ALA A 60 -6.20 -0.02 -6.75
CA ALA A 60 -6.95 -0.23 -7.98
C ALA A 60 -6.71 -1.60 -8.65
N GLN A 61 -5.47 -2.10 -8.64
CA GLN A 61 -5.07 -3.31 -9.35
C GLN A 61 -4.44 -4.32 -8.41
N ARG A 62 -4.85 -5.58 -8.50
CA ARG A 62 -4.28 -6.68 -7.74
C ARG A 62 -3.06 -7.27 -8.46
N ASP A 63 -1.97 -7.47 -7.72
CA ASP A 63 -0.74 -8.14 -8.18
C ASP A 63 -0.88 -9.68 -8.16
#